data_AF-A0A832M1Q0-F1
#
_entry.id   AF-A0A832M1Q0-F1
#
_cell.length_a   1.000
_cell.length_b   1.000
_cell.length_c   1.000
_cell.angle_alpha   90.00
_cell.angle_beta   90.00
_cell.angle_gamma   90.00
#
_symmetry.space_group_name_H-M   'P 1'
#
loop_
_entity.id
_entity.type
_entity.pdbx_description
1 polymer ?
#
loop_
_entity_poly.entity_id
_entity_poly.type
_entity_poly.pdbx_seq_one_letter_code
_entity_poly.pdbx_strand_id
1 'polypeptide(L)'
;MAEVRVLYVGDSGLVFGPLIFESPFLIEVKDAYVREWGSYLIEAVRRADPEISIDYLRTVDAYRLFPRDYGELRRYDALILSDVSS
;
A
#
# COMPACT_ATOMS: atom_id res chain seq x y z
N MET A 1 -4.11 -20.95 -17.37
CA MET A 1 -3.14 -21.83 -16.70
C MET A 1 -3.28 -21.60 -15.20
N ALA A 2 -2.28 -21.87 -14.34
CA ALA A 2 -2.41 -21.57 -12.91
C ALA A 2 -2.21 -20.07 -12.66
N GLU A 3 -3.15 -19.44 -11.95
CA GLU A 3 -3.09 -18.02 -11.55
C GLU A 3 -1.94 -17.81 -10.55
N VAL A 4 -1.02 -16.88 -10.84
CA VAL A 4 0.07 -16.50 -9.93
C VAL A 4 -0.48 -15.49 -8.93
N ARG A 5 -0.34 -15.76 -7.63
CA ARG A 5 -0.86 -14.91 -6.55
C ARG A 5 0.27 -14.16 -5.85
N VAL A 6 0.16 -12.84 -5.83
CA VAL A 6 1.16 -11.96 -5.23
C VAL A 6 0.52 -11.14 -4.13
N LEU A 7 1.12 -11.15 -2.94
CA LEU A 7 0.80 -10.17 -1.90
C LEU A 7 1.79 -9.00 -2.03
N TYR A 8 1.25 -7.82 -2.34
CA TYR A 8 2.01 -6.60 -2.47
C TYR A 8 1.68 -5.65 -1.33
N VAL A 9 2.68 -5.37 -0.51
CA VAL A 9 2.56 -4.54 0.68
C VAL A 9 3.42 -3.31 0.52
N GLY A 10 2.80 -2.15 0.66
CA GLY A 10 3.52 -0.89 0.69
C GLY A 10 3.03 0.17 -0.28
N ASP A 11 3.96 0.98 -0.79
CA ASP A 11 3.75 2.03 -1.80
C ASP A 11 2.47 2.86 -1.59
N SER A 12 2.20 3.17 -0.33
CA SER A 12 1.13 4.05 0.10
C SER A 12 1.52 4.80 1.36
N GLY A 13 0.88 5.93 1.58
CA GLY A 13 1.22 6.81 2.68
C GLY A 13 0.11 7.80 2.99
N LEU A 14 0.19 8.36 4.20
CA LEU A 14 -0.70 9.43 4.61
C LEU A 14 -0.06 10.77 4.21
N VAL A 15 -0.76 11.49 3.34
CA VAL A 15 -0.33 12.81 2.90
C VAL A 15 -1.09 13.85 3.70
N PHE A 16 -0.35 14.77 4.30
CA PHE A 16 -0.89 15.91 5.03
C PHE A 16 -0.55 17.21 4.32
N GLY A 17 -1.50 18.13 4.29
CA GLY A 17 -1.25 19.52 3.93
C GLY A 17 -2.27 20.12 2.97
N PRO A 18 -2.17 21.41 2.65
CA PRO A 18 -1.14 22.35 3.09
C PRO A 18 -1.16 22.61 4.60
N LEU A 19 0.01 22.96 5.15
CA LEU A 19 0.17 23.44 6.52
C LEU A 19 0.08 24.96 6.51
N ILE A 20 -0.81 25.53 7.32
CA ILE A 20 -0.98 26.98 7.43
C ILE A 20 -0.54 27.42 8.83
N PHE A 21 0.25 28.50 8.88
CA PHE A 21 0.69 29.16 10.10
C PHE A 21 0.04 30.54 10.18
N GLU A 22 -0.89 30.72 11.12
CA GLU A 22 -1.59 31.99 11.34
C GLU A 22 -1.14 32.64 12.66
N SER A 23 -1.08 33.98 12.69
CA SER A 23 -0.73 34.72 13.90
C SER A 23 -1.93 34.76 14.89
N PRO A 24 -1.68 34.81 16.21
CA PRO A 24 -0.37 34.82 16.84
C PRO A 24 0.30 33.45 16.93
N PHE A 25 -0.41 32.31 16.94
CA PHE A 25 0.19 30.97 17.12
C PHE A 25 -0.66 29.77 16.60
N LEU A 26 -1.48 29.93 15.56
CA LEU A 26 -2.32 28.83 15.06
C LEU A 26 -1.60 28.04 13.95
N ILE A 27 -1.61 26.71 14.07
CA ILE A 27 -1.12 25.78 13.04
C ILE A 27 -2.29 24.93 12.60
N GLU A 28 -2.56 24.91 11.30
CA GLU A 28 -3.67 24.13 10.73
C GLU A 28 -3.18 23.19 9.62
N VAL A 29 -3.70 21.96 9.63
CA VAL A 29 -3.55 20.99 8.55
C VAL A 29 -4.87 20.98 7.77
N LYS A 30 -4.85 21.41 6.51
CA LYS A 30 -6.08 21.56 5.73
C LYS A 30 -6.59 20.26 5.11
N ASP A 31 -5.70 19.28 4.88
CA ASP A 31 -6.07 18.00 4.28
C ASP A 31 -5.25 16.85 4.87
N ALA A 32 -5.86 15.68 4.88
CA ALA A 32 -5.26 14.42 5.27
C ALA A 32 -5.90 13.31 4.44
N TYR A 33 -5.13 12.69 3.54
CA TYR A 33 -5.62 11.62 2.68
C TYR A 33 -4.59 10.52 2.48
N VAL A 34 -5.07 9.31 2.24
CA VAL A 34 -4.22 8.18 1.87
C VAL A 34 -3.92 8.29 0.38
N ARG A 35 -2.63 8.23 0.03
CA ARG A 35 -2.17 8.13 -1.35
C ARG A 35 -1.64 6.73 -1.62
N GLU A 36 -2.04 6.14 -2.73
CA GLU A 36 -1.67 4.78 -3.14
C GLU A 36 -0.87 4.83 -4.44
N TRP A 37 0.46 4.90 -4.33
CA TRP A 37 1.37 4.85 -5.48
C TRP A 37 1.44 3.44 -6.11
N GLY A 38 1.24 2.38 -5.31
CA GLY A 38 1.26 1.00 -5.80
C GLY A 38 0.18 0.69 -6.86
N SER A 39 -0.89 1.48 -6.90
CA SER A 39 -1.98 1.33 -7.86
C SER A 39 -1.50 1.37 -9.33
N TYR A 40 -0.50 2.19 -9.65
CA TYR A 40 0.06 2.29 -11.00
C TYR A 40 0.75 0.99 -11.42
N LEU A 41 1.51 0.37 -10.53
CA LEU A 41 2.16 -0.91 -10.80
C LEU A 41 1.12 -2.02 -10.96
N ILE A 42 0.13 -2.08 -10.07
CA ILE A 42 -0.95 -3.08 -10.11
C ILE A 42 -1.70 -3.00 -11.45
N GLU A 43 -2.03 -1.79 -11.88
CA GLU A 43 -2.71 -1.59 -13.17
C GLU A 43 -1.82 -2.00 -14.35
N ALA A 44 -0.53 -1.65 -14.31
CA ALA A 44 0.42 -2.04 -15.35
C ALA A 44 0.57 -3.58 -15.45
N VAL A 45 0.71 -4.27 -14.32
CA VAL A 45 0.82 -5.73 -14.28
C VAL A 45 -0.47 -6.38 -14.78
N ARG A 46 -1.63 -5.94 -14.27
CA ARG A 46 -2.94 -6.47 -14.69
C ARG A 46 -3.17 -6.34 -16.21
N ARG A 47 -2.66 -5.27 -16.84
CA ARG A 47 -2.75 -5.05 -18.29
C ARG A 47 -1.75 -5.91 -19.08
N ALA A 48 -0.57 -6.17 -18.51
CA ALA A 48 0.49 -6.93 -19.17
C ALA A 48 0.23 -8.43 -19.11
N ASP A 49 -0.22 -8.94 -17.96
CA ASP A 49 -0.47 -10.36 -17.73
C ASP A 49 -1.69 -10.56 -16.81
N PRO A 50 -2.84 -10.97 -17.36
CA PRO A 50 -4.05 -11.20 -16.59
C PRO A 50 -4.00 -12.49 -15.74
N GLU A 51 -2.98 -13.35 -15.88
CA GLU A 51 -2.80 -14.52 -15.03
C GLU A 51 -2.12 -14.16 -13.69
N ILE A 52 -1.64 -12.93 -13.52
CA ILE A 52 -1.06 -12.43 -12.27
C ILE A 52 -2.15 -11.69 -11.46
N SER A 53 -2.41 -12.20 -10.27
CA SER A 53 -3.36 -11.68 -9.30
C SER A 53 -2.62 -11.01 -8.16
N ILE A 54 -2.88 -9.73 -7.92
CA ILE A 54 -2.22 -8.95 -6.87
C ILE A 54 -3.23 -8.59 -5.78
N ASP A 55 -2.98 -9.10 -4.58
CA ASP A 55 -3.60 -8.65 -3.34
C ASP A 55 -2.75 -7.48 -2.80
N TYR A 56 -3.31 -6.29 -2.81
CA TYR A 56 -2.62 -5.08 -2.37
C TYR A 56 -2.98 -4.72 -0.93
N LEU A 57 -1.93 -4.47 -0.12
CA LEU A 57 -2.04 -4.04 1.26
C LEU A 57 -1.29 -2.74 1.46
N ARG A 58 -2.01 -1.71 1.90
CA ARG A 58 -1.44 -0.38 2.11
C ARG A 58 -0.49 -0.37 3.31
N THR A 59 0.55 0.44 3.26
CA THR A 59 1.53 0.62 4.36
C THR A 59 0.83 0.91 5.68
N VAL A 60 -0.17 1.81 5.66
CA VAL A 60 -0.94 2.21 6.85
C VAL A 60 -1.76 1.06 7.46
N ASP A 61 -2.16 0.09 6.64
CA ASP A 61 -2.94 -1.07 7.07
C ASP A 61 -2.04 -2.26 7.44
N ALA A 62 -0.84 -2.32 6.88
CA ALA A 62 0.10 -3.44 7.01
C ALA A 62 0.43 -3.76 8.47
N TYR A 63 0.61 -2.75 9.32
CA TYR A 63 0.89 -2.95 10.75
C TYR A 63 -0.14 -3.85 11.44
N ARG A 64 -1.42 -3.73 11.06
CA ARG A 64 -2.52 -4.48 11.66
C ARG A 64 -2.86 -5.74 10.88
N LEU A 65 -2.86 -5.68 9.56
CA LEU A 65 -3.43 -6.70 8.69
C LEU A 65 -2.40 -7.60 7.99
N PHE A 66 -1.10 -7.29 8.08
CA PHE A 66 -0.09 -8.14 7.50
C PHE A 66 -0.16 -9.56 8.10
N PRO A 67 -0.14 -10.63 7.27
CA PRO A 67 -0.25 -11.99 7.74
C PRO A 67 0.80 -12.33 8.81
N ARG A 68 0.33 -12.87 9.95
CA ARG A 68 1.20 -13.22 11.10
C ARG A 68 1.50 -14.71 11.19
N ASP A 69 0.79 -15.52 10.42
CA ASP A 69 0.97 -16.96 10.35
C ASP A 69 1.55 -17.37 9.00
N TYR A 70 2.41 -18.38 9.02
CA TYR A 70 3.07 -18.88 7.81
C TYR A 70 2.08 -19.57 6.85
N GLY A 71 1.02 -20.19 7.38
CA GLY A 71 -0.04 -20.79 6.57
C GLY A 71 -0.80 -19.76 5.74
N GLU A 72 -0.95 -18.53 6.25
CA GLU A 72 -1.56 -17.44 5.51
C GLU A 72 -0.68 -16.97 4.34
N LEU A 73 0.64 -16.91 4.54
CA LEU A 73 1.62 -16.51 3.53
C LEU A 73 1.78 -17.56 2.42
N ARG A 74 1.59 -18.84 2.73
CA ARG A 74 1.65 -19.95 1.75
C ARG A 74 0.63 -19.86 0.62
N ARG A 75 -0.37 -18.99 0.74
CA ARG A 75 -1.38 -18.75 -0.30
C ARG A 75 -0.86 -17.89 -1.45
N TYR A 76 0.31 -17.28 -1.27
CA TYR A 76 0.96 -16.41 -2.24
C TYR A 76 2.20 -17.10 -2.81
N ASP A 77 2.38 -16.98 -4.12
CA ASP A 77 3.58 -17.43 -4.84
C ASP A 77 4.74 -16.44 -4.67
N ALA A 78 4.42 -15.16 -4.48
CA ALA A 78 5.40 -14.09 -4.25
C ALA A 78 4.90 -13.04 -3.25
N LEU A 79 5.88 -12.39 -2.60
CA LEU A 79 5.67 -11.28 -1.68
C LEU A 79 6.47 -10.07 -2.19
N ILE A 80 5.81 -8.93 -2.33
CA ILE A 80 6.45 -7.64 -2.65
C ILE A 80 6.32 -6.76 -1.41
N LEU A 81 7.46 -6.35 -0.85
CA LEU A 81 7.53 -5.37 0.25
C LEU A 81 8.23 -4.13 -0.30
N SER A 82 7.50 -3.02 -0.41
CA SER A 82 8.01 -1.80 -1.04
C SER A 82 7.77 -0.57 -0.17
N ASP A 83 8.84 0.11 0.21
CA ASP A 83 8.81 1.27 1.11
C ASP A 83 7.98 1.02 2.39
N VAL A 84 8.24 -0.14 3.01
CA VAL A 84 7.64 -0.55 4.28
C VAL A 84 8.74 -0.79 5.31
N SER A 85 8.49 -0.36 6.54
CA SER A 85 9.40 -0.54 7.67
C SER A 85 8.70 -1.23 8.83
N SER A 86 9.50 -1.89 9.68
CA SER A 86 9.07 -2.50 10.95
C SER A 86 8.75 -1.46 12.01
#